data_AF-A0A2S0IBR8-F1
#
_entry.id   AF-A0A2S0IBR8-F1
#
_cell.length_a   1.000
_cell.length_b   1.000
_cell.length_c   1.000
_cell.angle_alpha   90.00
_cell.angle_beta   90.00
_cell.angle_gamma   90.00
#
_symmetry.space_group_name_H-M   'P 1'
#
loop_
_entity.id
_entity.type
_entity.pdbx_description
1 polymer ?
#
loop_
_entity_poly.entity_id
_entity_poly.type
_entity_poly.pdbx_seq_one_letter_code
_entity_poly.pdbx_strand_id
1 'polypeptide(L)'
;MLFVAAIVAGCAAPAPGDMITQAKVQAIKINVTTFDEMVRDFGPPRTQDINKQGLRTASWFYFNNSEFGAMQDQRTLTVTYNKDGTVKEYLNASAGERDGAQKAR
;
A
#
# COMPACT_ATOMS: atom_id res chain seq x y z
N MET A 1 -11.97 -48.81 -5.53
CA MET A 1 -11.69 -47.54 -4.84
C MET A 1 -10.28 -47.10 -5.21
N LEU A 2 -10.14 -46.27 -6.24
CA LEU A 2 -8.84 -45.74 -6.71
C LEU A 2 -8.74 -44.28 -6.22
N PHE A 3 -7.94 -44.07 -5.19
CA PHE A 3 -7.61 -42.74 -4.66
C PHE A 3 -6.58 -42.11 -5.60
N VAL A 4 -7.01 -41.16 -6.43
CA VAL A 4 -6.09 -40.25 -7.13
C VAL A 4 -5.97 -39.01 -6.26
N ALA A 5 -4.93 -38.99 -5.43
CA ALA A 5 -4.49 -37.79 -4.73
C ALA A 5 -3.84 -36.86 -5.77
N ALA A 6 -4.61 -35.91 -6.29
CA ALA A 6 -4.07 -34.79 -7.06
C ALA A 6 -3.32 -33.87 -6.08
N ILE A 7 -2.01 -34.06 -6.01
CA ILE A 7 -1.08 -33.14 -5.33
C ILE A 7 -1.05 -31.88 -6.18
N VAL A 8 -1.88 -30.89 -5.84
CA VAL A 8 -1.74 -29.54 -6.41
C VAL A 8 -0.50 -28.93 -5.76
N ALA A 9 0.67 -29.29 -6.30
CA ALA A 9 1.91 -28.57 -6.09
C ALA A 9 1.76 -27.21 -6.77
N GLY A 10 1.39 -26.20 -5.99
CA GLY A 10 1.16 -24.85 -6.47
C GLY A 10 1.39 -23.79 -5.40
N CYS A 11 2.25 -24.03 -4.41
CA CYS A 11 2.80 -22.94 -3.60
C CYS A 11 3.88 -22.21 -4.41
N ALA A 12 3.49 -21.57 -5.51
CA ALA A 12 4.20 -20.36 -5.91
C ALA A 12 3.68 -19.26 -4.98
N ALA A 13 4.18 -19.24 -3.74
CA ALA A 13 4.15 -18.01 -2.96
C ALA A 13 4.82 -16.94 -3.84
N PRO A 14 4.15 -15.81 -4.12
CA PRO A 14 4.75 -14.78 -4.95
C PRO A 14 6.11 -14.40 -4.33
N ALA A 15 7.08 -14.25 -5.23
CA ALA A 15 8.43 -13.75 -5.01
C ALA A 15 8.48 -12.64 -3.95
N PRO A 16 9.63 -12.45 -3.24
CA PRO A 16 9.79 -11.48 -2.15
C PRO A 16 9.00 -10.21 -2.44
N GLY A 17 8.00 -9.98 -1.58
CA GLY A 17 6.97 -8.96 -1.74
C GLY A 17 7.59 -7.69 -2.28
N ASP A 18 7.19 -7.34 -3.50
CA ASP A 18 7.82 -6.35 -4.35
C ASP A 18 7.88 -5.03 -3.58
N MET A 19 9.03 -4.76 -2.94
CA MET A 19 9.13 -3.78 -1.87
C MET A 19 8.53 -2.45 -2.32
N ILE A 20 7.65 -1.87 -1.50
CA ILE A 20 7.09 -0.55 -1.78
C ILE A 20 8.25 0.45 -1.67
N THR A 21 8.74 0.91 -2.81
CA THR A 21 9.81 1.92 -2.88
C THR A 21 9.21 3.32 -2.96
N GLN A 22 9.98 4.33 -2.59
CA GLN A 22 9.55 5.72 -2.80
C GLN A 22 9.25 6.02 -4.28
N ALA A 23 9.96 5.39 -5.21
CA ALA A 23 9.70 5.52 -6.65
C ALA A 23 8.31 4.98 -7.04
N LYS A 24 7.90 3.83 -6.49
CA LYS A 24 6.55 3.28 -6.70
C LYS A 24 5.46 4.23 -6.17
N VAL A 25 5.68 4.82 -5.00
CA VAL A 25 4.75 5.80 -4.42
C VAL A 25 4.64 7.06 -5.30
N GLN A 26 5.75 7.53 -5.88
CA GLN A 26 5.75 8.67 -6.79
C GLN A 26 5.09 8.37 -8.15
N ALA A 27 4.97 7.09 -8.52
CA ALA A 27 4.29 6.67 -9.75
C ALA A 27 2.76 6.65 -9.65
N ILE A 28 2.20 6.84 -8.44
CA ILE A 28 0.74 6.90 -8.22
C ILE A 28 0.18 8.14 -8.90
N LYS A 29 -0.79 7.95 -9.80
CA LYS A 29 -1.46 9.02 -10.54
C LYS A 29 -2.86 9.24 -10.01
N ILE A 30 -3.13 10.47 -9.56
CA ILE A 30 -4.45 10.90 -9.10
C ILE A 30 -5.47 10.78 -10.24
N ASN A 31 -6.68 10.29 -9.92
CA ASN A 31 -7.80 10.01 -10.81
C ASN A 31 -7.51 8.99 -11.93
N VAL A 32 -6.39 8.27 -11.87
CA VAL A 32 -5.99 7.30 -12.88
C VAL A 32 -5.67 5.96 -12.23
N THR A 33 -4.75 5.94 -11.27
CA THR A 33 -4.37 4.72 -10.57
C THR A 33 -5.57 4.18 -9.79
N THR A 34 -5.85 2.90 -9.92
CA THR A 34 -7.01 2.24 -9.31
C THR A 34 -6.64 1.50 -8.03
N PHE A 35 -7.64 1.16 -7.22
CA PHE A 35 -7.43 0.29 -6.05
C PHE A 35 -6.80 -1.06 -6.43
N ASP A 36 -7.25 -1.69 -7.52
CA ASP A 36 -6.74 -3.01 -7.91
C ASP A 36 -5.29 -2.94 -8.40
N GLU A 37 -4.91 -1.87 -9.11
CA GLU A 37 -3.51 -1.61 -9.46
C GLU A 37 -2.64 -1.40 -8.22
N MET A 38 -3.15 -0.66 -7.22
CA MET A 38 -2.46 -0.51 -5.94
C MET A 38 -2.27 -1.88 -5.25
N VAL A 39 -3.30 -2.72 -5.20
CA VAL A 39 -3.18 -4.07 -4.61
C VAL A 39 -2.20 -4.95 -5.38
N ARG A 40 -2.17 -4.85 -6.71
CA ARG A 40 -1.23 -5.57 -7.56
C ARG A 40 0.22 -5.13 -7.32
N ASP A 41 0.47 -3.84 -7.24
CA ASP A 41 1.82 -3.26 -7.25
C ASP A 41 2.42 -3.10 -5.84
N PHE A 42 1.57 -2.97 -4.81
CA PHE A 42 1.94 -2.75 -3.40
C PHE A 42 1.58 -3.93 -2.49
N GLY A 43 0.83 -4.92 -3.00
CA GLY A 43 0.23 -5.98 -2.19
C GLY A 43 -1.06 -5.54 -1.50
N PRO A 44 -1.72 -6.46 -0.77
CA PRO A 44 -2.95 -6.14 -0.06
C PRO A 44 -2.72 -5.05 1.00
N PRO A 45 -3.65 -4.10 1.18
CA PRO A 45 -3.52 -3.09 2.21
C PRO A 45 -3.57 -3.73 3.59
N ARG A 46 -2.89 -3.09 4.54
CA ARG A 46 -2.91 -3.51 5.94
C ARG A 46 -4.23 -3.16 6.62
N THR A 47 -4.81 -2.03 6.26
CA THR A 47 -6.16 -1.65 6.70
C THR A 47 -6.95 -1.05 5.55
N GLN A 48 -8.26 -1.22 5.60
CA GLN A 48 -9.20 -0.62 4.68
C GLN A 48 -10.42 -0.16 5.48
N ASP A 49 -10.90 1.05 5.21
CA ASP A 49 -12.01 1.66 5.94
C ASP A 49 -12.85 2.56 5.01
N ILE A 50 -13.95 3.10 5.53
CA ILE A 50 -14.80 4.08 4.85
C ILE A 50 -14.78 5.35 5.71
N ASN A 51 -14.22 6.43 5.17
CA ASN A 51 -14.13 7.68 5.92
C ASN A 51 -15.51 8.35 6.11
N LYS A 52 -15.55 9.45 6.88
CA LYS A 52 -16.78 10.22 7.16
C LYS A 52 -17.50 10.75 5.91
N GLN A 53 -16.84 10.79 4.76
CA GLN A 53 -17.41 11.23 3.48
C GLN A 53 -17.96 10.05 2.64
N GLY A 54 -17.92 8.82 3.16
CA GLY A 54 -18.32 7.62 2.43
C GLY A 54 -17.31 7.17 1.38
N LEU A 55 -16.06 7.63 1.46
CA LEU A 55 -14.99 7.25 0.54
C LEU A 55 -14.12 6.14 1.13
N ARG A 56 -13.74 5.19 0.29
CA ARG A 56 -12.81 4.13 0.67
C ARG A 56 -11.45 4.73 0.98
N THR A 57 -10.87 4.32 2.09
CA THR A 57 -9.47 4.57 2.43
C THR A 57 -8.76 3.24 2.62
N ALA A 58 -7.48 3.19 2.25
CA ALA A 58 -6.65 2.02 2.49
C ALA A 58 -5.25 2.47 2.93
N SER A 59 -4.59 1.65 3.76
CA SER A 59 -3.24 1.95 4.22
C SER A 59 -2.27 0.80 4.04
N TRP A 60 -1.01 1.15 3.73
CA TRP A 60 0.12 0.24 3.61
C TRP A 60 1.24 0.71 4.53
N PHE A 61 1.91 -0.24 5.18
CA PHE A 61 3.17 0.03 5.86
C PHE A 61 4.32 -0.55 5.05
N TYR A 62 5.38 0.23 4.92
CA TYR A 62 6.56 -0.19 4.20
C TYR A 62 7.80 0.46 4.80
N PHE A 63 8.97 -0.12 4.55
CA PHE A 63 10.25 0.46 4.96
C PHE A 63 10.87 1.14 3.75
N ASN A 64 11.35 2.37 3.92
CA ASN A 64 12.11 3.01 2.85
C ASN A 64 13.51 2.41 2.84
N ASN A 65 13.89 1.75 1.74
CA ASN A 65 15.25 1.27 1.57
C ASN A 65 16.06 2.39 0.93
N SER A 66 16.50 3.37 1.71
CA SER A 66 17.68 4.12 1.29
C SER A 66 18.85 3.13 1.21
N GLU A 67 19.77 3.37 0.28
CA GLU A 67 20.93 2.52 -0.06
C GLU A 67 21.80 2.07 1.13
N PHE A 68 21.54 2.58 2.34
CA PHE A 68 22.20 2.24 3.60
C PHE A 68 21.27 1.53 4.60
N GLY A 69 20.62 0.43 4.21
CA GLY A 69 20.23 -0.70 5.09
C GLY A 69 19.47 -0.41 6.40
N ALA A 70 18.97 0.79 6.64
CA ALA A 70 18.36 1.15 7.89
C ALA A 70 16.86 0.88 7.80
N MET A 71 16.40 -0.19 8.46
CA MET A 71 14.99 -0.43 8.80
C MET A 71 14.38 0.65 9.72
N GLN A 72 14.96 1.86 9.75
CA GLN A 72 14.59 2.94 10.66
C GLN A 72 13.50 3.86 10.09
N ASP A 73 13.29 3.85 8.77
CA ASP A 73 12.29 4.69 8.10
C ASP A 73 11.04 3.90 7.72
N GLN A 74 10.36 3.33 8.72
CA GLN A 74 9.01 2.82 8.50
C GLN A 74 8.11 3.97 8.04
N ARG A 75 7.41 3.79 6.92
CA ARG A 75 6.47 4.75 6.38
C ARG A 75 5.07 4.15 6.30
N THR A 76 4.09 5.03 6.37
CA THR A 76 2.68 4.73 6.18
C THR A 76 2.20 5.47 4.94
N LEU A 77 1.76 4.71 3.94
CA LEU A 77 1.02 5.23 2.80
C LEU A 77 -0.47 5.06 3.08
N THR A 78 -1.20 6.16 3.19
CA THR A 78 -2.66 6.17 3.28
C THR A 78 -3.23 6.74 2.00
N VAL A 79 -4.17 6.04 1.37
CA VAL A 79 -4.76 6.41 0.09
C VAL A 79 -6.26 6.51 0.26
N THR A 80 -6.85 7.62 -0.21
CA THR A 80 -8.30 7.79 -0.31
C THR A 80 -8.70 7.61 -1.77
N TYR A 81 -9.78 6.88 -2.01
CA TYR A 81 -10.29 6.61 -3.35
C TYR A 81 -11.55 7.42 -3.64
N ASN A 82 -11.69 7.79 -4.90
CA ASN A 82 -12.94 8.26 -5.47
C ASN A 82 -13.99 7.13 -5.47
N LYS A 83 -15.26 7.49 -5.71
CA LYS A 83 -16.35 6.50 -5.82
C LYS A 83 -16.19 5.55 -7.00
N ASP A 84 -15.44 5.94 -8.02
CA ASP A 84 -15.09 5.11 -9.18
C ASP A 84 -13.90 4.16 -8.92
N GLY A 85 -13.31 4.21 -7.72
CA GLY A 85 -12.19 3.35 -7.33
C GLY A 85 -10.82 3.87 -7.75
N THR A 86 -10.71 5.08 -8.32
CA THR A 86 -9.43 5.73 -8.62
C THR A 86 -8.88 6.47 -7.41
N VAL A 87 -7.55 6.66 -7.33
CA VAL A 87 -6.90 7.41 -6.25
C VAL A 87 -7.34 8.87 -6.30
N LYS A 88 -7.96 9.34 -5.22
CA LYS A 88 -8.34 10.75 -5.05
C LYS A 88 -7.18 11.56 -4.47
N GLU A 89 -6.55 11.02 -3.44
CA GLU A 89 -5.44 11.63 -2.72
C GLU A 89 -4.66 10.55 -1.96
N TYR A 90 -3.41 10.82 -1.63
CA TYR A 90 -2.62 9.96 -0.77
C TYR A 90 -1.71 10.78 0.15
N LEU A 91 -1.42 10.21 1.32
CA LEU A 91 -0.48 10.74 2.30
C LEU A 91 0.60 9.69 2.54
N ASN A 92 1.86 10.09 2.43
CA ASN A 92 3.01 9.26 2.73
C ASN A 92 3.78 9.86 3.90
N ALA A 93 3.60 9.30 5.10
CA ALA A 93 4.23 9.80 6.32
C ALA A 93 5.32 8.84 6.80
N SER A 94 6.51 9.34 7.17
CA SER A 94 7.46 8.55 7.97
C SER A 94 6.96 8.40 9.40
N ALA A 95 7.38 7.34 10.09
CA ALA A 95 7.03 7.08 11.50
C ALA A 95 7.53 8.18 12.47
N GLY A 96 8.29 9.19 12.02
CA GLY A 96 8.75 10.34 12.80
C GLY A 96 8.16 11.70 12.42
N GLU A 97 7.34 11.82 11.36
CA GLU A 97 6.80 13.12 10.88
C GLU A 97 5.47 13.54 11.54
N ARG A 98 5.08 12.90 12.65
CA ARG A 98 3.94 13.35 13.46
C ARG A 98 4.40 14.34 14.54
N ASP A 99 4.70 15.59 14.16
CA ASP A 99 4.62 16.73 15.11
C ASP A 99 4.67 18.15 14.46
N GLY A 100 4.89 18.29 13.14
CA GLY A 100 5.10 19.60 12.52
C GLY A 100 3.87 20.32 11.94
N ALA A 101 2.80 19.60 11.58
CA ALA A 101 1.73 20.16 10.74
C ALA A 101 0.50 20.70 11.50
N GLN A 102 0.56 20.85 12.83
CA GLN A 102 -0.55 21.37 13.65
C GLN A 102 -0.20 22.61 14.49
N LYS A 103 0.81 23.39 14.10
CA LYS A 103 1.03 24.75 14.63
C LYS A 103 1.49 25.73 13.56
N ALA A 104 0.53 26.23 12.78
CA ALA A 104 0.63 27.54 12.12
C ALA A 104 -0.78 27.99 11.70
N ARG A 105 -1.58 28.42 12.66
CA ARG A 105 -2.65 29.41 12.47
C ARG A 105 -2.58 30.38 13.63
#